data_AF-A0A257VSG6-F1
#
_entry.id   AF-A0A257VSG6-F1
#
_cell.length_a   1.000
_cell.length_b   1.000
_cell.length_c   1.000
_cell.angle_alpha   90.00
_cell.angle_beta   90.00
_cell.angle_gamma   90.00
#
_symmetry.space_group_name_H-M   'P 1'
#
loop_
_entity.id
_entity.type
_entity.pdbx_description
1 polymer ?
#
loop_
_entity_poly.entity_id
_entity_poly.type
_entity_poly.pdbx_seq_one_letter_code
_entity_poly.pdbx_strand_id
1 'polypeptide(L)'
;MDPDRTLTFLTRYFGWVFAPWAIVAGAALIVSALVLWLVRFDEFARRLPEEAAQWNVSDLSSFALILASLKVLHELGHGISCKRAGGEVRELGVLFLVFTPCLYCNVSDAWLLPSRWQRMAISAAGMWVEVVLASACVWLWWGSTPGWFHSTCLQIVFISGVSTLLFNANPLLRYDGYFLLSDLCGVANLQQRSFQELSRRVRRAIGLASDPPAVDLPRSQRRWLALYALAAFLYRCSMIVAILWLLDRWLEPQGLRLL
;
A
#
# COMPACT_ATOMS: atom_id res chain seq x y z
N MET A 1 -1.30 -24.53 -12.79
CA MET A 1 -2.20 -24.69 -11.62
C MET A 1 -3.34 -23.72 -11.79
N ASP A 2 -4.57 -24.13 -11.49
CA ASP A 2 -5.75 -23.26 -11.51
C ASP A 2 -5.75 -22.40 -10.23
N PRO A 3 -5.43 -21.10 -10.31
CA PRO A 3 -5.27 -20.24 -9.15
C PRO A 3 -6.57 -20.06 -8.37
N ASP A 4 -7.72 -20.21 -9.03
CA ASP A 4 -9.03 -20.06 -8.39
C ASP A 4 -9.31 -21.20 -7.41
N ARG A 5 -8.84 -22.42 -7.70
CA ARG A 5 -8.97 -23.57 -6.77
C ARG A 5 -8.13 -23.39 -5.51
N THR A 6 -6.89 -22.93 -5.65
CA THR A 6 -6.00 -22.66 -4.52
C THR A 6 -6.58 -21.54 -3.65
N LEU A 7 -7.07 -20.45 -4.24
CA LEU A 7 -7.70 -19.38 -3.50
C LEU A 7 -9.04 -19.78 -2.88
N THR A 8 -9.84 -20.62 -3.55
CA THR A 8 -11.07 -21.15 -2.96
C THR A 8 -10.77 -21.99 -1.73
N PHE A 9 -9.73 -22.83 -1.79
CA PHE A 9 -9.22 -23.56 -0.63
C PHE A 9 -8.76 -22.59 0.47
N LEU A 10 -7.86 -21.65 0.17
CA LEU A 10 -7.36 -20.68 1.15
C LEU A 10 -8.49 -19.83 1.74
N THR A 11 -9.47 -19.42 0.95
CA THR A 11 -10.64 -18.66 1.40
C THR A 11 -11.50 -19.47 2.37
N ARG A 12 -11.59 -20.80 2.19
CA ARG A 12 -12.28 -21.67 3.14
C ARG A 12 -11.60 -21.69 4.51
N TYR A 13 -10.27 -21.71 4.55
CA TYR A 13 -9.50 -21.80 5.80
C TYR A 13 -9.18 -20.44 6.45
N PHE A 14 -9.01 -19.39 5.65
CA PHE A 14 -8.57 -18.06 6.08
C PHE A 14 -9.62 -16.98 5.85
N GLY A 15 -10.77 -17.30 5.23
CA GLY A 15 -11.84 -16.34 5.02
C GLY A 15 -12.42 -15.78 6.31
N TRP A 16 -12.25 -16.47 7.44
CA TRP A 16 -12.64 -15.98 8.75
C TRP A 16 -11.89 -14.70 9.16
N VAL A 17 -10.71 -14.42 8.61
CA VAL A 17 -9.93 -13.18 8.86
C VAL A 17 -10.74 -11.93 8.49
N PHE A 18 -11.65 -12.06 7.52
CA PHE A 18 -12.57 -11.01 7.09
C PHE A 18 -14.01 -11.26 7.60
N ALA A 19 -14.19 -12.04 8.67
CA ALA A 19 -15.45 -12.10 9.39
C ALA A 19 -15.60 -10.86 10.30
N PRO A 20 -16.84 -10.41 10.60
CA PRO A 20 -17.05 -9.19 11.40
C PRO A 20 -16.33 -9.21 12.75
N TRP A 21 -16.33 -10.35 13.45
CA TRP A 21 -15.63 -10.48 14.74
C TRP A 21 -14.10 -10.35 14.59
N ALA A 22 -13.52 -10.88 13.51
CA ALA A 22 -12.09 -10.81 13.25
C ALA A 22 -11.67 -9.39 12.85
N ILE A 23 -12.52 -8.69 12.09
CA ILE A 23 -12.34 -7.27 11.77
C ILE A 23 -12.36 -6.44 13.06
N VAL A 24 -13.33 -6.65 13.95
CA VAL A 24 -13.41 -5.93 15.23
C VAL A 24 -12.19 -6.24 16.11
N ALA A 25 -11.79 -7.50 16.21
CA ALA A 25 -10.59 -7.89 16.97
C ALA A 25 -9.31 -7.26 16.39
N GLY A 26 -9.15 -7.28 15.07
CA GLY A 26 -8.03 -6.62 14.39
C GLY A 26 -8.04 -5.11 14.59
N ALA A 27 -9.21 -4.46 14.52
CA ALA A 27 -9.33 -3.02 14.78
C ALA A 27 -8.97 -2.68 16.22
N ALA A 28 -9.43 -3.48 17.18
CA ALA A 28 -9.07 -3.32 18.59
C ALA A 28 -7.55 -3.50 18.79
N LEU A 29 -6.92 -4.47 18.12
CA LEU A 29 -5.48 -4.67 18.15
C LEU A 29 -4.74 -3.45 17.60
N ILE A 30 -5.14 -2.93 16.44
CA ILE A 30 -4.56 -1.73 15.83
C ILE A 30 -4.67 -0.53 16.78
N VAL A 31 -5.87 -0.27 17.32
CA VAL A 31 -6.08 0.83 18.27
C VAL A 31 -5.24 0.64 19.52
N SER A 32 -5.13 -0.58 20.06
CA SER A 32 -4.32 -0.86 21.24
C SER A 32 -2.83 -0.62 21.00
N ALA A 33 -2.31 -1.03 19.83
CA ALA A 33 -0.92 -0.81 19.46
C ALA A 33 -0.62 0.69 19.24
N LEU A 34 -1.57 1.42 18.64
CA LEU A 34 -1.48 2.88 18.50
C LEU A 34 -1.49 3.58 19.86
N VAL A 35 -2.37 3.16 20.78
CA VAL A 35 -2.41 3.70 22.15
C VAL A 35 -1.09 3.41 22.87
N LEU A 36 -0.55 2.19 22.78
CA LEU A 36 0.75 1.84 23.35
C LEU A 36 1.85 2.77 22.81
N TRP A 37 1.90 2.94 21.48
CA TRP A 37 2.87 3.81 20.83
C TRP A 37 2.76 5.27 21.30
N LEU A 38 1.54 5.81 21.39
CA LEU A 38 1.30 7.19 21.85
C LEU A 38 1.64 7.38 23.34
N VAL A 39 1.27 6.42 24.19
CA VAL A 39 1.50 6.48 25.64
C VAL A 39 2.97 6.28 26.01
N ARG A 40 3.73 5.60 25.16
CA ARG A 40 5.17 5.33 25.34
C ARG A 40 6.03 6.01 24.28
N PHE A 41 5.54 7.10 23.70
CA PHE A 41 6.16 7.76 22.56
C PHE A 41 7.64 8.08 22.80
N ASP A 42 7.98 8.63 23.98
CA ASP A 42 9.36 8.98 24.33
C ASP A 42 10.31 7.77 24.42
N GLU A 43 9.77 6.59 24.72
CA GLU A 43 10.55 5.35 24.76
C GLU A 43 10.74 4.79 23.35
N PHE A 44 9.68 4.77 22.53
CA PHE A 44 9.80 4.43 21.11
C PHE A 44 10.77 5.35 20.38
N ALA A 45 10.68 6.67 20.61
CA ALA A 45 11.54 7.67 19.97
C ALA A 45 13.03 7.48 20.30
N ARG A 46 13.35 6.91 21.47
CA ARG A 46 14.73 6.59 21.87
C ARG A 46 15.19 5.21 21.38
N ARG A 47 14.36 4.18 21.55
CA ARG A 47 14.73 2.79 21.23
C ARG A 47 14.77 2.51 19.73
N LEU A 48 13.83 3.05 18.96
CA LEU A 48 13.72 2.73 17.53
C LEU A 48 14.99 3.10 16.75
N PRO A 49 15.58 4.31 16.89
CA PRO A 49 16.82 4.64 16.18
C PRO A 49 18.01 3.80 16.64
N GLU A 50 18.12 3.53 17.94
CA GLU A 50 19.22 2.72 18.51
C GLU A 50 19.18 1.28 18.00
N GLU A 51 18.00 0.66 18.01
CA GLU A 51 17.82 -0.71 17.52
C GLU A 51 17.93 -0.79 16.00
N ALA A 52 17.41 0.19 15.26
CA ALA A 52 17.56 0.25 13.80
C ALA A 52 19.02 0.47 13.37
N ALA A 53 19.82 1.18 14.16
CA ALA A 53 21.25 1.38 13.91
C ALA A 53 22.07 0.08 14.05
N GLN A 54 21.52 -0.95 14.69
CA GLN A 54 22.16 -2.26 14.82
C GLN A 54 21.94 -3.17 13.61
N TRP A 55 21.06 -2.79 12.67
CA TRP A 55 20.82 -3.55 11.45
C TRP A 55 22.04 -3.49 10.53
N ASN A 56 22.49 -4.67 10.09
CA ASN A 56 23.67 -4.84 9.25
C ASN A 56 23.31 -5.40 7.87
N VAL A 57 24.30 -5.49 6.98
CA VAL A 57 24.11 -6.05 5.63
C VAL A 57 23.61 -7.50 5.65
N SER A 58 23.95 -8.28 6.68
CA SER A 58 23.42 -9.63 6.88
C SER A 58 21.89 -9.65 7.03
N ASP A 59 21.32 -8.60 7.63
CA ASP A 59 19.88 -8.46 7.82
C ASP A 59 19.15 -8.16 6.51
N LEU A 60 19.85 -7.72 5.45
CA LEU A 60 19.25 -7.43 4.14
C LEU A 60 18.50 -8.65 3.59
N SER A 61 19.02 -9.85 3.83
CA SER A 61 18.34 -11.11 3.47
C SER A 61 17.03 -11.30 4.24
N SER A 62 17.01 -10.97 5.53
CA SER A 62 15.82 -11.00 6.37
C SER A 62 14.81 -9.95 5.93
N PHE A 63 15.26 -8.72 5.64
CA PHE A 63 14.43 -7.66 5.06
C PHE A 63 13.76 -8.09 3.76
N ALA A 64 14.52 -8.66 2.82
CA ALA A 64 13.98 -9.14 1.55
C ALA A 64 12.94 -10.25 1.75
N LEU A 65 13.22 -11.22 2.64
CA LEU A 65 12.30 -12.31 2.94
C LEU A 65 11.02 -11.81 3.62
N ILE A 66 11.13 -10.89 4.58
CA ILE A 66 9.98 -10.29 5.26
C ILE A 66 9.16 -9.48 4.27
N LEU A 67 9.80 -8.65 3.43
CA LEU A 67 9.11 -7.87 2.41
C LEU A 67 8.34 -8.77 1.43
N ALA A 68 8.99 -9.81 0.90
CA ALA A 68 8.34 -10.79 0.04
C ALA A 68 7.15 -11.44 0.74
N SER A 69 7.33 -11.88 1.98
CA SER A 69 6.27 -12.54 2.78
C SER A 69 5.09 -11.61 3.04
N LEU A 70 5.35 -10.35 3.40
CA LEU A 70 4.32 -9.32 3.59
C LEU A 70 3.53 -9.09 2.30
N LYS A 71 4.22 -9.01 1.15
CA LYS A 71 3.55 -8.82 -0.14
C LYS A 71 2.70 -10.01 -0.54
N VAL A 72 3.16 -11.24 -0.26
CA VAL A 72 2.33 -12.44 -0.43
C VAL A 72 1.06 -12.34 0.42
N LEU A 73 1.18 -12.01 1.70
CA LEU A 73 0.03 -11.89 2.61
C LEU A 73 -0.92 -10.75 2.20
N HIS A 74 -0.38 -9.63 1.72
CA HIS A 74 -1.11 -8.49 1.19
C HIS A 74 -2.00 -8.90 0.00
N GLU A 75 -1.42 -9.57 -0.98
CA GLU A 75 -2.12 -10.02 -2.19
C GLU A 75 -3.13 -11.13 -1.88
N LEU A 76 -2.81 -12.03 -0.94
CA LEU A 76 -3.77 -13.01 -0.43
C LEU A 76 -4.95 -12.32 0.27
N GLY A 77 -4.72 -11.21 0.98
CA GLY A 77 -5.77 -10.38 1.56
C GLY A 77 -6.76 -9.90 0.51
N HIS A 78 -6.28 -9.35 -0.60
CA HIS A 78 -7.12 -8.96 -1.74
C HIS A 78 -7.88 -10.15 -2.32
N GLY A 79 -7.19 -11.26 -2.60
CA GLY A 79 -7.81 -12.45 -3.19
C GLY A 79 -8.91 -13.07 -2.34
N ILE A 80 -8.65 -13.26 -1.04
CA ILE A 80 -9.63 -13.82 -0.09
C ILE A 80 -10.84 -12.87 0.07
N SER A 81 -10.59 -11.56 0.18
CA SER A 81 -11.66 -10.57 0.28
C SER A 81 -12.54 -10.55 -0.98
N CYS A 82 -11.91 -10.64 -2.16
CA CYS A 82 -12.60 -10.72 -3.45
C CYS A 82 -13.51 -11.97 -3.55
N LYS A 83 -12.97 -13.15 -3.21
CA LYS A 83 -13.75 -14.41 -3.21
C LYS A 83 -14.91 -14.36 -2.23
N ARG A 84 -14.73 -13.75 -1.05
CA ARG A 84 -15.82 -13.57 -0.06
C ARG A 84 -16.91 -12.61 -0.54
N ALA A 85 -16.54 -11.62 -1.34
CA ALA A 85 -17.49 -10.71 -1.98
C ALA A 85 -18.21 -11.32 -3.20
N GLY A 86 -17.86 -12.56 -3.59
CA GLY A 86 -18.44 -13.25 -4.73
C GLY A 86 -17.76 -12.97 -6.06
N GLY A 87 -16.58 -12.33 -6.07
CA GLY A 87 -15.75 -12.17 -7.26
C GLY A 87 -14.92 -13.43 -7.55
N GLU A 88 -14.52 -13.60 -8.80
CA GLU A 88 -13.57 -14.66 -9.20
C GLU A 88 -12.13 -14.12 -9.20
N VAL A 89 -11.15 -15.00 -8.98
CA VAL A 89 -9.73 -14.62 -9.09
C VAL A 89 -9.10 -15.44 -10.19
N ARG A 90 -8.87 -14.79 -11.32
CA ARG A 90 -8.46 -15.47 -12.56
C ARG A 90 -6.98 -15.83 -12.60
N GLU A 91 -6.13 -15.05 -11.92
CA GLU A 91 -4.68 -15.24 -11.96
C GLU A 91 -4.04 -15.01 -10.58
N LEU A 92 -3.20 -15.95 -10.18
CA LEU A 92 -2.17 -15.76 -9.16
C LEU A 92 -0.84 -16.09 -9.83
N GLY A 93 0.11 -15.15 -9.75
CA GLY A 93 1.45 -15.36 -10.32
C GLY A 93 2.53 -14.81 -9.40
N VAL A 94 3.78 -14.96 -9.83
CA VAL A 94 4.94 -14.35 -9.17
C VAL A 94 5.43 -13.20 -10.05
N LEU A 95 5.52 -12.01 -9.49
CA LEU A 95 6.15 -10.84 -10.10
C LEU A 95 7.46 -10.54 -9.36
N PHE A 96 8.52 -10.24 -10.10
CA PHE A 96 9.75 -9.73 -9.50
C PHE A 96 9.67 -8.22 -9.35
N LEU A 97 9.49 -7.74 -8.11
CA LEU A 97 9.55 -6.32 -7.79
C LEU A 97 10.96 -6.01 -7.28
N VAL A 98 11.75 -5.28 -8.09
CA VAL A 98 13.16 -4.93 -7.79
C VAL A 98 13.97 -6.18 -7.40
N PHE A 99 13.96 -7.21 -8.27
CA PHE A 99 14.62 -8.51 -8.06
C PHE A 99 14.14 -9.33 -6.85
N THR A 100 13.10 -8.88 -6.14
CA THR A 100 12.47 -9.65 -5.05
C THR A 100 11.23 -10.37 -5.59
N PRO A 101 11.14 -11.71 -5.45
CA PRO A 101 9.96 -12.44 -5.86
C PRO A 101 8.78 -12.09 -4.94
N CYS A 102 7.70 -11.57 -5.52
CA CYS A 102 6.44 -11.28 -4.84
C CYS A 102 5.33 -12.05 -5.54
N LEU A 103 4.38 -12.65 -4.80
CA LEU A 103 3.14 -13.09 -5.44
C LEU A 103 2.34 -11.86 -5.86
N TYR A 104 1.59 -11.95 -6.96
CA TYR A 104 0.56 -10.98 -7.34
C TYR A 104 -0.78 -11.71 -7.49
N CYS A 105 -1.86 -11.10 -7.04
CA CYS A 105 -3.21 -11.62 -7.17
C CYS A 105 -4.02 -10.73 -8.11
N ASN A 106 -4.41 -11.25 -9.28
CA ASN A 106 -5.22 -10.50 -10.22
C ASN A 106 -6.68 -10.46 -9.76
N VAL A 107 -7.02 -9.40 -9.00
CA VAL A 107 -8.38 -9.13 -8.51
C VAL A 107 -9.18 -8.22 -9.45
N SER A 108 -8.89 -8.23 -10.77
CA SER A 108 -9.58 -7.37 -11.74
C SER A 108 -11.11 -7.57 -11.77
N ASP A 109 -11.62 -8.74 -11.40
CA ASP A 109 -13.07 -8.98 -11.33
C ASP A 109 -13.75 -8.24 -10.18
N ALA A 110 -13.01 -7.71 -9.20
CA ALA A 110 -13.57 -6.83 -8.16
C ALA A 110 -14.27 -5.60 -8.77
N TRP A 111 -13.83 -5.13 -9.94
CA TRP A 111 -14.46 -4.02 -10.65
C TRP A 111 -15.88 -4.30 -11.15
N LEU A 112 -16.25 -5.58 -11.30
CA LEU A 112 -17.58 -6.00 -11.74
C LEU A 112 -18.61 -6.00 -10.59
N LEU A 113 -18.16 -5.86 -9.34
CA LEU A 113 -19.05 -5.85 -8.18
C LEU A 113 -19.89 -4.57 -8.16
N PRO A 114 -21.22 -4.67 -7.98
CA PRO A 114 -22.12 -3.52 -8.02
C PRO A 114 -21.91 -2.59 -6.81
N SER A 115 -21.55 -3.13 -5.65
CA SER A 115 -21.39 -2.36 -4.42
C SER A 115 -20.00 -1.72 -4.35
N ARG A 116 -19.96 -0.37 -4.37
CA ARG A 116 -18.72 0.39 -4.16
C ARG A 116 -18.03 0.08 -2.84
N TRP A 117 -18.79 -0.24 -1.79
CA TRP A 117 -18.24 -0.56 -0.47
C TRP A 117 -17.52 -1.91 -0.47
N GLN A 118 -18.01 -2.88 -1.24
CA GLN A 118 -17.31 -4.16 -1.42
C GLN A 118 -16.01 -3.97 -2.18
N ARG A 119 -16.02 -3.16 -3.25
CA ARG A 119 -14.80 -2.84 -4.02
C ARG A 119 -13.75 -2.15 -3.15
N MET A 120 -14.17 -1.14 -2.39
CA MET A 120 -13.31 -0.47 -1.40
C MET A 120 -12.76 -1.44 -0.35
N ALA A 121 -13.59 -2.35 0.18
CA ALA A 121 -13.14 -3.35 1.14
C ALA A 121 -12.11 -4.32 0.55
N ILE A 122 -12.25 -4.69 -0.73
CA ILE A 122 -11.25 -5.50 -1.44
C ILE A 122 -9.96 -4.70 -1.61
N SER A 123 -10.02 -3.44 -2.07
CA SER A 123 -8.84 -2.58 -2.18
C SER A 123 -8.16 -2.29 -0.83
N ALA A 124 -8.91 -2.27 0.28
CA ALA A 124 -8.33 -2.09 1.61
C ALA A 124 -7.76 -3.39 2.21
N ALA A 125 -8.09 -4.56 1.66
CA ALA A 125 -7.83 -5.84 2.32
C ALA A 125 -6.34 -6.16 2.50
N GLY A 126 -5.50 -5.85 1.51
CA GLY A 126 -4.06 -6.05 1.62
C GLY A 126 -3.45 -5.19 2.72
N MET A 127 -3.76 -3.88 2.70
CA MET A 127 -3.32 -2.95 3.74
C MET A 127 -3.84 -3.33 5.12
N TRP A 128 -5.07 -3.82 5.22
CA TRP A 128 -5.63 -4.33 6.47
C TRP A 128 -4.78 -5.47 7.04
N VAL A 129 -4.37 -6.44 6.22
CA VAL A 129 -3.52 -7.55 6.64
C VAL A 129 -2.14 -7.04 7.09
N GLU A 130 -1.51 -6.15 6.33
CA GLU A 130 -0.23 -5.53 6.69
C GLU A 130 -0.31 -4.83 8.06
N VAL A 131 -1.32 -3.99 8.27
CA VAL A 131 -1.47 -3.17 9.50
C VAL A 131 -1.83 -4.01 10.72
N VAL A 132 -2.69 -5.03 10.57
CA VAL A 132 -3.01 -5.95 11.69
C VAL A 132 -1.76 -6.72 12.11
N LEU A 133 -0.97 -7.22 11.16
CA LEU A 133 0.27 -7.94 11.44
C LEU A 133 1.31 -7.02 12.09
N ALA A 134 1.50 -5.80 11.58
CA ALA A 134 2.37 -4.81 12.19
C ALA A 134 1.93 -4.49 13.63
N SER A 135 0.64 -4.34 13.88
CA SER A 135 0.11 -4.04 15.21
C SER A 135 0.34 -5.18 16.20
N ALA A 136 0.25 -6.44 15.75
CA ALA A 136 0.66 -7.59 16.56
C ALA A 136 2.16 -7.52 16.87
N CYS A 137 3.00 -7.24 15.86
CA CYS A 137 4.44 -7.14 16.03
C CYS A 137 4.86 -5.99 16.93
N VAL A 138 4.13 -4.87 17.01
CA VAL A 138 4.38 -3.80 17.99
C VAL A 138 4.30 -4.33 19.41
N TRP A 139 3.23 -5.07 19.75
CA TRP A 139 3.08 -5.67 21.08
C TRP A 139 4.12 -6.75 21.37
N LEU A 140 4.41 -7.60 20.39
CA LEU A 140 5.41 -8.66 20.52
C LEU A 140 6.83 -8.09 20.68
N TRP A 141 7.16 -7.03 19.95
CA TRP A 141 8.42 -6.29 20.11
C TRP A 141 8.50 -5.65 21.50
N TRP A 142 7.43 -4.97 21.93
CA TRP A 142 7.37 -4.31 23.23
C TRP A 142 7.58 -5.27 24.40
N GLY A 143 6.99 -6.46 24.32
CA GLY A 143 7.07 -7.49 25.36
C GLY A 143 8.27 -8.44 25.24
N SER A 144 9.12 -8.30 24.23
CA SER A 144 10.26 -9.22 24.01
C SER A 144 11.59 -8.62 24.43
N THR A 145 12.55 -9.50 24.72
CA THR A 145 13.94 -9.15 25.01
C THR A 145 14.78 -9.11 23.73
N PRO A 146 15.89 -8.34 23.67
CA PRO A 146 16.78 -8.28 22.52
C PRO A 146 17.18 -9.68 22.02
N GLY A 147 17.04 -9.91 20.71
CA GLY A 147 17.27 -11.19 20.06
C GLY A 147 16.65 -11.24 18.66
N TRP A 148 16.75 -12.40 18.00
CA TRP A 148 16.25 -12.56 16.62
C TRP A 148 14.76 -12.24 16.48
N PHE A 149 13.91 -12.81 17.33
CA PHE A 149 12.46 -12.57 17.31
C PHE A 149 12.10 -11.08 17.51
N HIS A 150 12.79 -10.42 18.43
CA HIS A 150 12.63 -9.01 18.73
C HIS A 150 12.96 -8.15 17.50
N SER A 151 14.14 -8.37 16.90
CA SER A 151 14.57 -7.68 15.68
C SER A 151 13.62 -7.93 14.50
N THR A 152 13.17 -9.17 14.29
CA THR A 152 12.21 -9.52 13.23
C THR A 152 10.87 -8.80 13.42
N CYS A 153 10.35 -8.71 14.65
CA CYS A 153 9.12 -7.95 14.91
C CYS A 153 9.29 -6.47 14.53
N LEU A 154 10.43 -5.87 14.90
CA LEU A 154 10.73 -4.49 14.55
C LEU A 154 10.85 -4.29 13.02
N GLN A 155 11.51 -5.21 12.33
CA GLN A 155 11.64 -5.20 10.87
C GLN A 155 10.25 -5.29 10.20
N ILE A 156 9.36 -6.16 10.68
CA ILE A 156 7.98 -6.26 10.17
C ILE A 156 7.23 -4.93 10.37
N VAL A 157 7.31 -4.32 11.56
CA VAL A 157 6.68 -3.02 11.84
C VAL A 157 7.21 -1.94 10.90
N PHE A 158 8.54 -1.89 10.70
CA PHE A 158 9.17 -0.91 9.83
C PHE A 158 8.77 -1.10 8.36
N ILE A 159 8.93 -2.31 7.82
CA ILE A 159 8.63 -2.60 6.41
C ILE A 159 7.14 -2.41 6.12
N SER A 160 6.26 -2.90 7.00
CA SER A 160 4.82 -2.69 6.84
C SER A 160 4.46 -1.22 6.97
N GLY A 161 5.00 -0.49 7.95
CA GLY A 161 4.73 0.94 8.10
C GLY A 161 5.12 1.75 6.85
N VAL A 162 6.33 1.52 6.32
CA VAL A 162 6.81 2.14 5.09
C VAL A 162 5.94 1.73 3.90
N SER A 163 5.74 0.43 3.69
CA SER A 163 4.98 -0.06 2.53
C SER A 163 3.53 0.38 2.56
N THR A 164 2.85 0.26 3.70
CA THR A 164 1.43 0.57 3.80
C THR A 164 1.22 2.08 3.79
N LEU A 165 1.90 2.86 4.62
CA LEU A 165 1.58 4.29 4.78
C LEU A 165 2.14 5.15 3.65
N LEU A 166 3.37 4.92 3.20
CA LEU A 166 4.01 5.78 2.20
C LEU A 166 3.62 5.41 0.77
N PHE A 167 3.39 4.11 0.50
CA PHE A 167 3.10 3.61 -0.83
C PHE A 167 1.64 3.20 -0.99
N ASN A 168 1.17 2.15 -0.29
CA ASN A 168 -0.14 1.56 -0.58
C ASN A 168 -1.30 2.50 -0.22
N ALA A 169 -1.29 3.14 0.94
CA ALA A 169 -2.35 4.04 1.42
C ALA A 169 -2.32 5.41 0.72
N ASN A 170 -1.23 5.72 0.00
CA ASN A 170 -1.09 7.00 -0.67
C ASN A 170 -1.94 7.06 -1.94
N PRO A 171 -2.96 7.93 -2.00
CA PRO A 171 -3.87 7.99 -3.13
C PRO A 171 -3.26 8.63 -4.38
N LEU A 172 -2.08 9.26 -4.28
CA LEU A 172 -1.44 9.98 -5.39
C LEU A 172 -0.69 9.06 -6.35
N LEU A 173 -0.29 7.88 -5.88
CA LEU A 173 0.28 6.81 -6.69
C LEU A 173 -0.77 5.73 -6.96
N ARG A 174 -0.65 5.02 -8.08
CA ARG A 174 -1.63 4.02 -8.52
C ARG A 174 -1.49 2.70 -7.74
N TYR A 175 -1.62 2.79 -6.42
CA TYR A 175 -1.68 1.67 -5.47
C TYR A 175 -3.09 1.58 -4.85
N ASP A 176 -3.25 0.82 -3.78
CA ASP A 176 -4.55 0.53 -3.16
C ASP A 176 -5.34 1.77 -2.72
N GLY A 177 -4.65 2.75 -2.14
CA GLY A 177 -5.21 4.03 -1.70
C GLY A 177 -5.79 4.84 -2.86
N TYR A 178 -5.20 4.73 -4.05
CA TYR A 178 -5.76 5.33 -5.26
C TYR A 178 -7.07 4.67 -5.66
N PHE A 179 -7.16 3.35 -5.58
CA PHE A 179 -8.39 2.63 -5.92
C PHE A 179 -9.49 2.87 -4.88
N LEU A 180 -9.14 2.94 -3.60
CA LEU A 180 -10.03 3.38 -2.52
C LEU A 180 -10.59 4.77 -2.78
N LEU A 181 -9.74 5.75 -3.13
CA LEU A 181 -10.17 7.10 -3.45
C LEU A 181 -11.03 7.14 -4.73
N SER A 182 -10.63 6.37 -5.76
CA SER A 182 -11.37 6.24 -7.02
C SER A 182 -12.80 5.73 -6.79
N ASP A 183 -12.97 4.70 -5.96
CA ASP A 183 -14.29 4.15 -5.61
C ASP A 183 -15.08 5.07 -4.68
N LEU A 184 -14.42 5.73 -3.72
CA LEU A 184 -15.05 6.71 -2.84
C LEU A 184 -15.64 7.89 -3.63
N CYS A 185 -14.88 8.38 -4.61
CA CYS A 185 -15.32 9.46 -5.50
C CYS A 185 -16.29 8.98 -6.59
N GLY A 186 -16.40 7.66 -6.82
CA GLY A 186 -17.19 7.09 -7.90
C GLY A 186 -16.66 7.42 -9.30
N VAL A 187 -15.36 7.74 -9.41
CA VAL A 187 -14.72 8.15 -10.67
C VAL A 187 -13.75 7.09 -11.12
N ALA A 188 -14.18 6.20 -12.02
CA ALA A 188 -13.29 5.23 -12.65
C ALA A 188 -12.16 5.93 -13.43
N ASN A 189 -10.96 5.36 -13.41
CA ASN A 189 -9.76 5.94 -14.03
C ASN A 189 -9.48 7.37 -13.56
N LEU A 190 -9.61 7.60 -12.24
CA LEU A 190 -9.41 8.88 -11.56
C LEU A 190 -8.18 9.64 -12.07
N GLN A 191 -7.02 8.99 -12.16
CA GLN A 191 -5.76 9.61 -12.60
C GLN A 191 -5.84 10.12 -14.04
N GLN A 192 -6.32 9.31 -14.98
CA GLN A 192 -6.42 9.70 -16.38
C GLN A 192 -7.39 10.88 -16.55
N ARG A 193 -8.57 10.81 -15.92
CA ARG A 193 -9.59 11.87 -15.99
C ARG A 193 -9.10 13.17 -15.34
N SER A 194 -8.36 13.07 -14.24
CA SER A 194 -7.81 14.24 -13.56
C SER A 194 -6.69 14.92 -14.36
N PHE A 195 -5.78 14.16 -14.98
CA PHE A 195 -4.78 14.72 -15.90
C PHE A 195 -5.40 15.35 -17.16
N GLN A 196 -6.47 14.76 -17.71
CA GLN A 196 -7.22 15.35 -18.83
C GLN A 196 -7.81 16.72 -18.45
N GLU A 197 -8.44 16.82 -17.28
CA GLU A 197 -8.99 18.10 -16.79
C GLU A 197 -7.91 19.13 -16.48
N LEU A 198 -6.77 18.72 -15.92
CA LEU A 198 -5.63 19.62 -15.69
C LEU A 198 -5.05 20.14 -17.02
N SER A 199 -4.80 19.23 -17.97
CA SER A 199 -4.29 19.57 -19.32
C SER A 199 -5.21 20.55 -20.03
N ARG A 200 -6.52 20.35 -19.96
CA ARG A 200 -7.52 21.26 -20.53
C ARG A 200 -7.45 22.67 -19.92
N ARG A 201 -7.30 22.78 -18.59
CA ARG A 201 -7.18 24.09 -17.92
C ARG A 201 -5.90 24.82 -18.31
N VAL A 202 -4.78 24.10 -18.36
CA VAL A 202 -3.49 24.66 -18.79
C VAL A 202 -3.59 25.14 -20.24
N ARG A 203 -4.11 24.33 -21.16
CA ARG A 203 -4.31 24.67 -22.58
C ARG A 203 -5.15 25.92 -22.79
N ARG A 204 -6.24 26.06 -22.04
CA ARG A 204 -7.09 27.27 -22.06
C ARG A 204 -6.37 28.50 -21.53
N ALA A 205 -5.58 28.35 -20.46
CA ALA A 205 -4.82 29.46 -19.90
C ALA A 205 -3.74 29.98 -20.86
N ILE A 206 -3.16 29.11 -21.70
CA ILE A 206 -2.15 29.47 -22.71
C ILE A 206 -2.74 29.74 -24.11
N GLY A 207 -4.06 29.75 -24.26
CA GLY A 207 -4.74 30.13 -25.52
C GLY A 207 -4.69 29.11 -26.65
N LEU A 208 -4.49 27.81 -26.36
CA LEU A 208 -4.49 26.76 -27.40
C LEU A 208 -5.92 26.43 -27.86
N ALA A 209 -6.11 26.33 -29.19
CA ALA A 209 -7.42 26.19 -29.84
C ALA A 209 -8.11 24.81 -29.67
N SER A 210 -7.37 23.77 -29.28
CA SER A 210 -7.90 22.40 -29.16
C SER A 210 -8.07 22.01 -27.70
N ASP A 211 -9.31 22.06 -27.22
CA ASP A 211 -9.71 21.50 -25.94
C ASP A 211 -9.77 19.95 -26.03
N PRO A 212 -9.14 19.21 -25.10
CA PRO A 212 -9.46 17.81 -24.90
C PRO A 212 -10.97 17.62 -24.62
N PRO A 213 -11.57 16.48 -24.99
CA PRO A 213 -12.97 16.20 -24.68
C PRO A 213 -13.25 16.38 -23.19
N ALA A 214 -14.37 17.00 -22.87
CA ALA A 214 -14.74 17.31 -21.49
C ALA A 214 -14.96 16.02 -20.70
N VAL A 215 -14.43 15.92 -19.48
CA VAL A 215 -14.80 14.82 -18.60
C VAL A 215 -16.26 15.00 -18.19
N ASP A 216 -17.04 13.95 -18.40
CA ASP A 216 -18.48 13.93 -18.12
C ASP A 216 -18.76 13.82 -16.61
N LEU A 217 -18.50 14.92 -15.90
CA LEU A 217 -18.69 15.09 -14.46
C LEU A 217 -19.14 16.52 -14.12
N PRO A 218 -19.87 16.72 -13.01
CA PRO A 218 -20.26 18.03 -12.50
C PRO A 218 -19.09 19.00 -12.32
N ARG A 219 -19.35 20.31 -12.50
CA ARG A 219 -18.31 21.38 -12.44
C ARG A 219 -17.53 21.40 -11.12
N SER A 220 -18.15 21.06 -9.99
CA SER A 220 -17.51 20.98 -8.68
C SER A 220 -16.44 19.88 -8.63
N GLN A 221 -16.77 18.69 -9.15
CA GLN A 221 -15.86 17.54 -9.22
C GLN A 221 -14.67 17.81 -10.15
N ARG A 222 -14.87 18.57 -11.24
CA ARG A 222 -13.79 18.96 -12.16
C ARG A 222 -12.69 19.81 -11.49
N ARG A 223 -13.03 20.64 -10.49
CA ARG A 223 -12.03 21.44 -9.76
C ARG A 223 -11.15 20.57 -8.88
N TRP A 224 -11.79 19.69 -8.10
CA TRP A 224 -11.07 18.75 -7.27
C TRP A 224 -10.17 17.81 -8.11
N LEU A 225 -10.66 17.32 -9.26
CA LEU A 225 -9.85 16.50 -10.16
C LEU A 225 -8.57 17.20 -10.63
N ALA A 226 -8.66 18.47 -11.02
CA ALA A 226 -7.47 19.22 -11.43
C ALA A 226 -6.46 19.42 -10.28
N LEU A 227 -6.95 19.68 -9.06
CA LEU A 227 -6.10 19.78 -7.87
C LEU A 227 -5.44 18.45 -7.53
N TYR A 228 -6.19 17.35 -7.62
CA TYR A 228 -5.69 16.00 -7.42
C TYR A 228 -4.60 15.66 -8.46
N ALA A 229 -4.79 15.97 -9.75
CA ALA A 229 -3.77 15.74 -10.76
C ALA A 229 -2.48 16.54 -10.49
N LEU A 230 -2.60 17.79 -10.06
CA LEU A 230 -1.45 18.61 -9.70
C LEU A 230 -0.71 18.02 -8.49
N ALA A 231 -1.44 17.64 -7.44
CA ALA A 231 -0.85 16.99 -6.27
C ALA A 231 -0.15 15.67 -6.63
N ALA A 232 -0.80 14.83 -7.45
CA ALA A 232 -0.24 13.56 -7.90
C ALA A 232 1.00 13.74 -8.79
N PHE A 233 1.03 14.79 -9.61
CA PHE A 233 2.21 15.16 -10.40
C PHE A 233 3.37 15.60 -9.51
N LEU A 234 3.13 16.56 -8.61
CA LEU A 234 4.16 17.07 -7.69
C LEU A 234 4.73 15.97 -6.80
N TYR A 235 3.88 15.11 -6.25
CA TYR A 235 4.29 13.98 -5.43
C TYR A 235 5.19 12.99 -6.20
N ARG A 236 4.87 12.73 -7.47
CA ARG A 236 5.69 11.85 -8.31
C ARG A 236 7.05 12.46 -8.61
N CYS A 237 7.10 13.76 -8.92
CA CYS A 237 8.36 14.48 -9.09
C CYS A 237 9.19 14.45 -7.81
N SER A 238 8.61 14.72 -6.65
CA SER A 238 9.33 14.67 -5.37
C SER A 238 9.85 13.28 -5.05
N MET A 239 9.08 12.22 -5.36
CA MET A 239 9.53 10.84 -5.17
C MET A 239 10.70 10.49 -6.08
N ILE A 240 10.66 10.86 -7.36
CA ILE A 240 11.78 10.62 -8.28
C ILE A 240 13.03 11.34 -7.78
N VAL A 241 12.91 12.62 -7.39
CA VAL A 241 14.03 13.38 -6.84
C VAL A 241 14.57 12.75 -5.56
N ALA A 242 13.71 12.32 -4.65
CA ALA A 242 14.13 11.66 -3.41
C ALA A 242 14.85 10.33 -3.65
N ILE A 243 14.35 9.51 -4.59
CA ILE A 243 14.99 8.24 -4.96
C ILE A 243 16.35 8.49 -5.61
N LEU A 244 16.45 9.43 -6.55
CA LEU A 244 17.71 9.78 -7.20
C LEU A 244 18.73 10.34 -6.19
N TRP A 245 18.28 11.20 -5.28
CA TRP A 245 19.13 11.74 -4.21
C TRP A 245 19.62 10.64 -3.25
N LEU A 246 18.75 9.69 -2.89
CA LEU A 246 19.11 8.56 -2.03
C LEU A 246 20.10 7.62 -2.73
N LEU A 247 19.88 7.33 -4.01
CA LEU A 247 20.79 6.51 -4.82
C LEU A 247 22.15 7.17 -4.95
N ASP A 248 22.20 8.47 -5.24
CA ASP A 248 23.45 9.21 -5.32
C ASP A 248 24.21 9.18 -3.97
N ARG A 249 23.52 9.41 -2.85
CA ARG A 249 24.10 9.29 -1.49
C ARG A 249 24.60 7.89 -1.16
N TRP A 250 23.95 6.85 -1.66
CA TRP A 250 24.35 5.47 -1.44
C TRP A 250 25.53 5.04 -2.32
N LEU A 251 25.63 5.59 -3.53
CA LEU A 251 26.71 5.33 -4.48
C LEU A 251 27.95 6.21 -4.28
N GLU A 252 27.80 7.39 -3.66
CA GLU A 252 28.89 8.32 -3.31
C GLU A 252 30.03 7.63 -2.51
N PRO A 253 29.77 6.83 -1.45
CA PRO A 253 30.82 6.07 -0.77
C PRO A 253 31.42 4.92 -1.60
N GLN A 254 30.83 4.56 -2.75
CA GLN A 254 31.32 3.52 -3.66
C GLN A 254 32.08 4.10 -4.87
N GLY A 255 32.24 5.43 -4.94
CA GLY A 255 32.99 6.12 -6.00
C GLY A 255 32.23 6.28 -7.33
N LEU A 256 30.92 6.01 -7.36
CA LEU A 256 30.07 6.08 -8.55
C LEU A 256 29.04 7.21 -8.40
N ARG A 257 29.45 8.47 -8.51
CA ARG A 257 28.51 9.60 -8.48
C ARG A 257 27.66 9.64 -9.75
N LEU A 258 26.35 9.87 -9.59
CA LEU A 258 25.41 10.03 -10.70
C LEU A 258 25.20 11.52 -11.07
N LEU A 259 25.62 12.44 -10.18
CA LEU A 259 25.57 13.89 -10.35
C LEU A 259 26.91 14.56 -9.98
#